data_AF-A0A820DDB7-F1
#
_entry.id   AF-A0A820DDB7-F1
#
_cell.length_a   1.000
_cell.length_b   1.000
_cell.length_c   1.000
_cell.angle_alpha   90.00
_cell.angle_beta   90.00
_cell.angle_gamma   90.00
#
_symmetry.space_group_name_H-M   'P 1'
#
loop_
_entity.id
_entity.type
_entity.pdbx_description
1 polymer ?
#
loop_
_entity_poly.entity_id
_entity_poly.type
_entity_poly.pdbx_seq_one_letter_code
_entity_poly.pdbx_strand_id
1 'polypeptide(L)'
;SPRIKKLLDYVPDGEIIEWNLYDCDPLITWIEGNVALLGDAAHPMLPYIAQGAAQAVEDAAVLAISLAMIDNKNQINTALKVYELLRKERAEIIQTSAVHMRQTLHLHDGKQQEERDDLIRNKVKGDCNPDLWSDESFEAWCWGMDVQQQAITMWNQLVELISKGEQIQSSPDTQELPWLKLSKKWQLIQNDQATTRTPTPSRFN
;
A
#
# COMPACT_ATOMS: atom_id res chain seq x y z
N SER A 1 9.26 -22.33 18.98
CA SER A 1 9.86 -21.86 20.25
C SER A 1 8.99 -22.28 21.44
N PRO A 2 9.52 -22.98 22.45
CA PRO A 2 8.77 -23.37 23.66
C PRO A 2 8.20 -22.19 24.46
N ARG A 3 8.87 -21.03 24.43
CA ARG A 3 8.39 -19.81 25.11
C ARG A 3 7.14 -19.23 24.47
N ILE A 4 7.06 -19.23 23.13
CA ILE A 4 5.89 -18.73 22.39
C ILE A 4 4.67 -19.62 22.65
N LYS A 5 4.85 -20.95 22.67
CA LYS A 5 3.75 -21.87 23.00
C LYS A 5 3.18 -21.60 24.39
N LYS A 6 4.03 -21.42 25.40
CA LYS A 6 3.60 -21.09 26.76
C LYS A 6 2.83 -19.76 26.85
N LEU A 7 3.16 -18.78 26.01
CA LEU A 7 2.40 -17.52 25.93
C LEU A 7 1.03 -17.73 25.28
N LEU A 8 0.95 -18.57 24.24
CA LEU A 8 -0.31 -18.91 23.58
C LEU A 8 -1.26 -19.71 24.50
N ASP A 9 -0.73 -20.50 25.42
CA ASP A 9 -1.53 -21.26 26.42
C ASP A 9 -2.37 -20.35 27.36
N TYR A 10 -2.13 -19.03 27.38
CA TYR A 10 -2.95 -18.06 28.13
C TYR A 10 -4.20 -17.61 27.37
N VAL A 11 -4.30 -17.86 26.07
CA VAL A 11 -5.48 -17.53 25.26
C VAL A 11 -6.52 -18.65 25.47
N PRO A 12 -7.75 -18.33 25.92
CA PRO A 12 -8.78 -19.35 26.13
C PRO A 12 -9.11 -20.14 24.86
N ASP A 13 -9.40 -21.42 25.03
CA ASP A 13 -9.86 -22.28 23.93
C ASP A 13 -11.13 -21.69 23.30
N GLY A 14 -11.14 -21.59 21.97
CA GLY A 14 -12.27 -21.03 21.21
C GLY A 14 -12.23 -19.51 20.99
N GLU A 15 -11.26 -18.78 21.55
CA GLU A 15 -11.07 -17.34 21.30
C GLU A 15 -10.07 -17.03 20.17
N ILE A 16 -9.40 -18.06 19.64
CA ILE A 16 -8.48 -17.91 18.51
C ILE A 16 -9.31 -17.81 17.22
N ILE A 17 -9.24 -16.64 16.58
CA ILE A 17 -9.90 -16.40 15.30
C ILE A 17 -8.85 -16.49 14.19
N GLU A 18 -9.16 -17.29 13.18
CA GLU A 18 -8.35 -17.40 11.96
C GLU A 18 -8.97 -16.54 10.86
N TRP A 19 -8.18 -15.60 10.32
CA TRP A 19 -8.59 -14.73 9.24
C TRP A 19 -7.73 -15.00 8.01
N ASN A 20 -8.40 -15.25 6.88
CA ASN A 20 -7.71 -15.37 5.60
C ASN A 20 -7.26 -13.99 5.13
N LEU A 21 -6.00 -13.92 4.68
CA LEU A 21 -5.43 -12.72 4.08
C LEU A 21 -5.52 -12.83 2.56
N TYR A 22 -6.27 -11.93 1.95
CA TYR A 22 -6.40 -11.82 0.49
C TYR A 22 -5.65 -10.60 -0.03
N ASP A 23 -5.02 -10.79 -1.17
CA ASP A 23 -4.46 -9.73 -1.99
C ASP A 23 -5.39 -9.50 -3.18
N CYS A 24 -5.52 -8.27 -3.65
CA CYS A 24 -6.40 -7.91 -4.75
C CYS A 24 -5.67 -6.93 -5.67
N ASP A 25 -5.74 -7.20 -6.97
CA ASP A 25 -5.20 -6.29 -7.97
C ASP A 25 -5.88 -4.91 -7.89
N PRO A 26 -5.14 -3.82 -8.14
CA PRO A 26 -5.72 -2.48 -8.16
C PRO A 26 -6.89 -2.33 -9.15
N LEU A 27 -7.91 -1.57 -8.75
CA LEU A 27 -9.07 -1.30 -9.60
C LEU A 27 -8.72 -0.35 -10.75
N ILE A 28 -9.36 -0.54 -11.91
CA ILE A 28 -9.21 0.37 -13.06
C ILE A 28 -9.72 1.78 -12.71
N THR A 29 -10.79 1.87 -11.93
CA THR A 29 -11.34 3.12 -11.41
C THR A 29 -12.05 2.89 -10.09
N TRP A 30 -12.07 3.90 -9.23
CA TRP A 30 -12.81 3.96 -7.99
C TRP A 30 -14.16 4.65 -8.15
N ILE A 31 -14.47 5.18 -9.34
CA ILE A 31 -15.64 6.02 -9.57
C ILE A 31 -16.53 5.48 -10.69
N GLU A 32 -17.84 5.62 -10.49
CA GLU A 32 -18.84 5.40 -11.53
C GLU A 32 -19.99 6.40 -11.37
N GLY A 33 -20.12 7.34 -12.31
CA GLY A 33 -21.08 8.43 -12.19
C GLY A 33 -20.88 9.27 -10.93
N ASN A 34 -21.86 9.26 -10.03
CA ASN A 34 -21.79 9.97 -8.74
C ASN A 34 -21.54 9.02 -7.55
N VAL A 35 -20.98 7.85 -7.81
CA VAL A 35 -20.59 6.85 -6.80
C VAL A 35 -19.07 6.74 -6.77
N ALA A 36 -18.50 6.67 -5.58
CA ALA A 36 -17.08 6.45 -5.35
C ALA A 36 -16.85 5.36 -4.29
N LEU A 37 -15.82 4.55 -4.51
CA LEU A 37 -15.27 3.60 -3.55
C LEU A 37 -14.16 4.27 -2.73
N LEU A 38 -13.99 3.87 -1.46
CA LEU A 38 -12.91 4.31 -0.59
C LEU A 38 -12.54 3.23 0.44
N GLY A 39 -11.37 3.34 1.05
CA GLY A 39 -10.87 2.36 2.02
C GLY A 39 -10.74 0.95 1.41
N ASP A 40 -11.02 -0.08 2.20
CA ASP A 40 -10.90 -1.49 1.78
C ASP A 40 -11.78 -1.87 0.58
N ALA A 41 -12.82 -1.08 0.26
CA ALA A 41 -13.61 -1.29 -0.95
C ALA A 41 -12.86 -0.88 -2.23
N ALA A 42 -11.88 0.02 -2.12
CA ALA A 42 -11.08 0.54 -3.22
C ALA A 42 -9.66 -0.04 -3.24
N HIS A 43 -9.04 -0.23 -2.08
CA HIS A 43 -7.64 -0.66 -1.94
C HIS A 43 -7.42 -1.59 -0.73
N PRO A 44 -8.05 -2.78 -0.71
CA PRO A 44 -7.81 -3.74 0.37
C PRO A 44 -6.33 -4.15 0.38
N MET A 45 -5.68 -4.09 1.55
CA MET A 45 -4.25 -4.33 1.65
C MET A 45 -3.89 -5.27 2.79
N LEU A 46 -2.77 -5.96 2.62
CA LEU A 46 -2.23 -6.85 3.64
C LEU A 46 -1.73 -6.05 4.85
N PRO A 47 -1.81 -6.61 6.08
CA PRO A 47 -1.52 -5.88 7.32
C PRO A 47 0.00 -5.74 7.62
N TYR A 48 0.85 -5.62 6.59
CA TYR A 48 2.31 -5.58 6.77
C TYR A 48 2.90 -4.17 6.86
N ILE A 49 2.12 -3.12 6.58
CA ILE A 49 2.53 -1.70 6.68
C ILE A 49 1.60 -0.91 7.62
N ALA A 50 0.56 -1.56 8.16
CA ALA A 50 -0.43 -0.94 9.07
C ALA A 50 -1.06 0.37 8.57
N GLN A 51 -1.21 0.51 7.25
CA GLN A 51 -1.68 1.75 6.61
C GLN A 51 -3.13 1.70 6.13
N GLY A 52 -3.82 0.55 6.13
CA GLY A 52 -5.18 0.44 5.57
C GLY A 52 -6.18 1.45 6.16
N ALA A 53 -6.27 1.48 7.50
CA ALA A 53 -7.15 2.42 8.19
C ALA A 53 -6.74 3.89 7.96
N ALA A 54 -5.45 4.19 7.96
CA ALA A 54 -4.95 5.54 7.72
C ALA A 54 -5.24 6.01 6.28
N GLN A 55 -5.08 5.13 5.28
CA GLN A 55 -5.45 5.42 3.89
C GLN A 55 -6.96 5.66 3.74
N ALA A 56 -7.81 4.90 4.43
CA ALA A 56 -9.25 5.14 4.44
C ALA A 56 -9.61 6.53 5.05
N VAL A 57 -8.87 6.97 6.07
CA VAL A 57 -9.04 8.31 6.64
C VAL A 57 -8.56 9.40 5.68
N GLU A 58 -7.40 9.21 5.03
CA GLU A 58 -6.89 10.11 3.99
C GLU A 58 -7.91 10.25 2.85
N ASP A 59 -8.53 9.14 2.42
CA ASP A 59 -9.56 9.15 1.40
C ASP A 59 -10.77 9.99 1.79
N ALA A 60 -11.29 9.78 3.01
CA ALA A 60 -12.43 10.52 3.52
C ALA A 60 -12.13 12.02 3.58
N ALA A 61 -10.92 12.39 3.98
CA ALA A 61 -10.48 13.79 4.05
C ALA A 61 -10.44 14.44 2.66
N VAL A 62 -9.80 13.79 1.68
CA VAL A 62 -9.69 14.32 0.31
C VAL A 62 -11.06 14.37 -0.37
N LEU A 63 -11.90 13.35 -0.19
CA LEU A 63 -13.26 13.34 -0.73
C LEU A 63 -14.10 14.49 -0.15
N ALA A 64 -14.05 14.69 1.17
CA ALA A 64 -14.78 15.77 1.84
C ALA A 64 -14.35 17.16 1.34
N ILE A 65 -13.03 17.40 1.21
CA ILE A 65 -12.50 18.65 0.67
C ILE A 65 -12.93 18.84 -0.79
N SER A 66 -12.78 17.80 -1.61
CA SER A 66 -13.15 17.87 -3.03
C SER A 66 -14.63 18.22 -3.21
N LEU A 67 -15.50 17.66 -2.37
CA LEU A 67 -16.94 17.99 -2.37
C LEU A 67 -17.23 19.39 -1.81
N ALA A 68 -16.41 19.92 -0.90
CA ALA A 68 -16.57 21.27 -0.36
C ALA A 68 -16.14 22.37 -1.35
N MET A 69 -15.28 22.02 -2.32
CA MET A 69 -14.71 22.95 -3.30
C MET A 69 -15.58 23.16 -4.55
N ILE A 70 -16.70 22.44 -4.69
CA ILE A 70 -17.62 22.61 -5.81
C ILE A 70 -18.63 23.73 -5.55
N ASP A 71 -19.04 24.43 -6.61
CA ASP A 71 -20.06 25.48 -6.54
C ASP A 71 -21.47 24.91 -6.48
N ASN A 72 -21.71 23.78 -7.16
CA ASN A 72 -23.02 23.16 -7.25
C ASN A 72 -22.98 21.64 -7.50
N LYS A 73 -24.12 20.98 -7.32
CA LYS A 73 -24.26 19.51 -7.39
C LYS A 73 -23.91 18.90 -8.76
N ASN A 74 -23.94 19.68 -9.86
CA ASN A 74 -23.57 19.15 -11.17
C ASN A 74 -22.06 18.88 -11.29
N GLN A 75 -21.25 19.41 -10.37
CA GLN A 75 -19.80 19.19 -10.30
C GLN A 75 -19.40 18.00 -9.41
N ILE A 76 -20.36 17.23 -8.86
CA ILE A 76 -20.05 16.07 -8.00
C ILE A 76 -19.11 15.10 -8.72
N ASN A 77 -19.39 14.73 -9.96
CA ASN A 77 -18.50 13.83 -10.72
C ASN A 77 -17.08 14.40 -10.87
N THR A 78 -16.94 15.73 -11.03
CA THR A 78 -15.63 16.39 -11.07
C THR A 78 -14.90 16.25 -9.74
N ALA A 79 -15.58 16.48 -8.61
CA ALA A 79 -15.00 16.27 -7.28
C ALA A 79 -14.55 14.82 -7.06
N LEU A 80 -15.35 13.83 -7.50
CA LEU A 80 -14.99 12.41 -7.39
C LEU A 80 -13.76 12.08 -8.23
N LYS A 81 -13.61 12.65 -9.43
CA LYS A 81 -12.41 12.52 -10.26
C LYS A 81 -11.18 13.13 -9.59
N VAL A 82 -11.30 14.31 -9.00
CA VAL A 82 -10.19 14.94 -8.25
C VAL A 82 -9.78 14.05 -7.07
N TYR A 83 -10.76 13.52 -6.33
CA TYR A 83 -10.51 12.56 -5.25
C TYR A 83 -9.73 11.33 -5.74
N GLU A 84 -10.21 10.67 -6.80
CA GLU A 84 -9.53 9.49 -7.36
C GLU A 84 -8.10 9.81 -7.79
N LEU A 85 -7.90 10.93 -8.50
CA LEU A 85 -6.58 11.33 -9.01
C LEU A 85 -5.55 11.57 -7.89
N LEU A 86 -5.99 12.13 -6.76
CA LEU A 86 -5.10 12.41 -5.63
C LEU A 86 -4.79 11.18 -4.79
N ARG A 87 -5.70 10.20 -4.76
CA ARG A 87 -5.66 9.10 -3.79
C ARG A 87 -5.22 7.77 -4.39
N LYS A 88 -5.64 7.49 -5.62
CA LYS A 88 -5.49 6.17 -6.24
C LYS A 88 -4.04 5.72 -6.30
N GLU A 89 -3.17 6.51 -6.92
CA GLU A 89 -1.75 6.16 -7.07
C GLU A 89 -1.08 5.88 -5.73
N ARG A 90 -1.32 6.75 -4.73
CA ARG A 90 -0.71 6.63 -3.41
C ARG A 90 -1.17 5.38 -2.67
N ALA A 91 -2.48 5.12 -2.67
CA ALA A 91 -3.04 3.95 -2.00
C ALA A 91 -2.56 2.65 -2.67
N GLU A 92 -2.48 2.62 -4.00
CA GLU A 92 -1.99 1.45 -4.76
C GLU A 92 -0.50 1.18 -4.51
N ILE A 93 0.31 2.23 -4.40
CA ILE A 93 1.72 2.10 -4.01
C ILE A 93 1.83 1.47 -2.62
N ILE A 94 1.03 1.92 -1.64
CA ILE A 94 1.04 1.37 -0.28
C ILE A 94 0.53 -0.08 -0.26
N GLN A 95 -0.57 -0.36 -0.97
CA GLN A 95 -1.15 -1.69 -1.13
C GLN A 95 -0.11 -2.68 -1.68
N THR A 96 0.53 -2.32 -2.80
CA THR A 96 1.57 -3.13 -3.43
C THR A 96 2.79 -3.29 -2.52
N SER A 97 3.17 -2.24 -1.81
CA SER A 97 4.29 -2.30 -0.85
C SER A 97 4.01 -3.27 0.29
N ALA A 98 2.75 -3.41 0.73
CA ALA A 98 2.39 -4.36 1.77
C ALA A 98 2.57 -5.82 1.31
N VAL A 99 2.28 -6.10 0.03
CA VAL A 99 2.56 -7.40 -0.59
C VAL A 99 4.06 -7.66 -0.62
N HIS A 100 4.86 -6.68 -1.03
CA HIS A 100 6.31 -6.85 -1.01
C HIS A 100 6.85 -7.01 0.40
N MET A 101 6.30 -6.30 1.39
CA MET A 101 6.74 -6.42 2.79
C MET A 101 6.46 -7.81 3.34
N ARG A 102 5.32 -8.42 3.00
CA ARG A 102 5.06 -9.84 3.30
C ARG A 102 6.21 -10.71 2.81
N GLN A 103 6.60 -10.56 1.54
CA GLN A 103 7.63 -11.37 0.91
C GLN A 103 9.00 -11.13 1.56
N THR A 104 9.39 -9.86 1.68
CA THR A 104 10.67 -9.46 2.26
C THR A 104 10.81 -9.97 3.68
N LEU A 105 9.77 -9.86 4.52
CA LEU A 105 9.83 -10.27 5.93
C LEU A 105 9.87 -11.79 6.13
N HIS A 106 9.30 -12.56 5.20
CA HIS A 106 9.09 -14.01 5.34
C HIS A 106 9.93 -14.83 4.34
N LEU A 107 11.12 -14.36 3.99
CA LEU A 107 12.08 -15.17 3.25
C LEU A 107 12.37 -16.47 4.02
N HIS A 108 12.50 -17.56 3.28
CA HIS A 108 12.96 -18.83 3.85
C HIS A 108 14.42 -18.72 4.28
N ASP A 109 14.78 -19.49 5.31
CA ASP A 109 16.16 -19.61 5.79
C ASP A 109 17.12 -19.90 4.63
N GLY A 110 18.20 -19.13 4.54
CA GLY A 110 19.22 -19.27 3.51
C GLY A 110 19.87 -17.95 3.12
N LYS A 111 20.73 -17.99 2.10
CA LYS A 111 21.59 -16.84 1.71
C LYS A 111 20.83 -15.54 1.47
N GLN A 112 19.64 -15.61 0.89
CA GLN A 112 18.83 -14.42 0.60
C GLN A 112 18.25 -13.81 1.87
N GLN A 113 17.83 -14.63 2.83
CA GLN A 113 17.40 -14.18 4.15
C GLN A 113 18.58 -13.61 4.95
N GLU A 114 19.76 -14.24 4.88
CA GLU A 114 21.00 -13.72 5.48
C GLU A 114 21.38 -12.34 4.89
N GLU A 115 21.37 -12.19 3.56
CA GLU A 115 21.64 -10.90 2.88
C GLU A 115 20.64 -9.83 3.33
N ARG A 116 19.34 -10.18 3.38
CA ARG A 116 18.29 -9.27 3.85
C ARG A 116 18.50 -8.85 5.30
N ASP A 117 18.79 -9.80 6.19
CA ASP A 117 19.03 -9.53 7.61
C ASP A 117 20.27 -8.66 7.84
N ASP A 118 21.32 -8.87 7.06
CA ASP A 118 22.54 -8.06 7.11
C ASP A 118 22.27 -6.62 6.66
N LEU A 119 21.44 -6.43 5.62
CA LEU A 119 21.02 -5.10 5.17
C LEU A 119 20.16 -4.38 6.23
N ILE A 120 19.26 -5.09 6.90
CA ILE A 120 18.46 -4.52 8.01
C ILE A 120 19.37 -4.13 9.18
N ARG A 121 20.26 -5.04 9.61
CA ARG A 121 21.10 -4.86 10.80
C ARG A 121 22.16 -3.77 10.63
N ASN A 122 22.77 -3.72 9.45
CA ASN A 122 23.89 -2.84 9.17
C ASN A 122 23.49 -1.61 8.35
N LYS A 123 22.19 -1.23 8.39
CA LYS A 123 21.67 -0.06 7.67
C LYS A 123 22.50 1.18 8.00
N VAL A 124 23.08 1.79 6.96
CA VAL A 124 23.74 3.10 7.06
C VAL A 124 22.66 4.17 6.91
N LYS A 125 22.79 5.26 7.69
CA LYS A 125 21.87 6.39 7.60
C LYS A 125 21.86 6.96 6.17
N GLY A 126 20.67 7.13 5.60
CA GLY A 126 20.47 7.61 4.24
C GLY A 126 20.36 6.52 3.17
N ASP A 127 20.70 5.26 3.49
CA ASP A 127 20.47 4.13 2.59
C ASP A 127 19.05 3.56 2.75
N CYS A 128 18.59 2.84 1.72
CA CYS A 128 17.32 2.15 1.76
C CYS A 128 17.36 0.93 2.68
N ASN A 129 16.27 0.67 3.37
CA ASN A 129 16.10 -0.50 4.22
C ASN A 129 15.07 -1.48 3.61
N PRO A 130 15.38 -2.78 3.48
CA PRO A 130 14.38 -3.78 3.11
C PRO A 130 13.15 -3.79 4.02
N ASP A 131 13.32 -3.47 5.30
CA ASP A 131 12.22 -3.20 6.22
C ASP A 131 11.77 -1.73 6.10
N LEU A 132 10.62 -1.52 5.45
CA LEU A 132 10.06 -0.17 5.21
C LEU A 132 9.66 0.52 6.52
N TRP A 133 9.40 -0.23 7.60
CA TRP A 133 9.19 0.36 8.93
C TRP A 133 10.43 1.05 9.48
N SER A 134 11.59 0.79 8.88
CA SER A 134 12.88 1.32 9.27
C SER A 134 13.57 2.08 8.12
N ASP A 135 12.84 2.39 7.04
CA ASP A 135 13.32 3.14 5.87
C ASP A 135 12.90 4.61 5.95
N GLU A 136 13.86 5.50 6.25
CA GLU A 136 13.60 6.94 6.50
C GLU A 136 12.88 7.64 5.33
N SER A 137 13.17 7.22 4.08
CA SER A 137 12.57 7.84 2.90
C SER A 137 11.13 7.38 2.69
N PHE A 138 10.83 6.11 2.98
CA PHE A 138 9.47 5.60 3.03
C PHE A 138 8.69 6.23 4.18
N GLU A 139 9.25 6.30 5.39
CA GLU A 139 8.60 6.90 6.56
C GLU A 139 8.21 8.36 6.27
N ALA A 140 9.14 9.15 5.74
CA ALA A 140 8.89 10.55 5.39
C ALA A 140 7.80 10.69 4.32
N TRP A 141 7.82 9.85 3.28
CA TRP A 141 6.81 9.87 2.22
C TRP A 141 5.43 9.36 2.70
N CYS A 142 5.43 8.32 3.51
CA CYS A 142 4.21 7.64 3.97
C CYS A 142 3.50 8.44 5.06
N TRP A 143 4.22 9.01 6.02
CA TRP A 143 3.62 9.73 7.15
C TRP A 143 3.72 11.25 7.07
N GLY A 144 4.57 11.80 6.20
CA GLY A 144 4.76 13.25 6.07
C GLY A 144 3.76 13.97 5.17
N MET A 145 2.79 13.25 4.58
CA MET A 145 1.86 13.83 3.61
C MET A 145 0.67 14.51 4.29
N ASP A 146 0.43 15.78 3.94
CA ASP A 146 -0.83 16.48 4.22
C ASP A 146 -1.74 16.40 3.00
N VAL A 147 -2.60 15.37 2.98
CA VAL A 147 -3.54 15.12 1.88
C VAL A 147 -4.60 16.22 1.76
N GLN A 148 -4.91 16.91 2.85
CA GLN A 148 -5.90 18.00 2.84
C GLN A 148 -5.33 19.23 2.14
N GLN A 149 -4.12 19.62 2.53
CA GLN A 149 -3.42 20.73 1.88
C GLN A 149 -3.14 20.42 0.41
N GLN A 150 -2.78 19.17 0.09
CA GLN A 150 -2.60 18.73 -1.30
C GLN A 150 -3.89 18.92 -2.12
N ALA A 151 -5.04 18.46 -1.61
CA ALA A 151 -6.32 18.59 -2.29
C ALA A 151 -6.70 20.06 -2.55
N ILE A 152 -6.50 20.94 -1.56
CA ILE A 152 -6.77 22.39 -1.71
C ILE A 152 -5.86 23.00 -2.78
N THR A 153 -4.56 22.70 -2.71
CA THR A 153 -3.54 23.33 -3.57
C THR A 153 -3.69 22.89 -5.03
N MET A 154 -3.99 21.61 -5.25
CA MET A 154 -4.07 21.03 -6.59
C MET A 154 -5.44 21.19 -7.25
N TRP A 155 -6.47 21.65 -6.52
CA TRP A 155 -7.86 21.68 -6.99
C TRP A 155 -8.02 22.33 -8.37
N ASN A 156 -7.60 23.59 -8.52
CA ASN A 156 -7.80 24.35 -9.76
C ASN A 156 -7.10 23.69 -10.95
N GLN A 157 -5.88 23.22 -10.74
CA GLN A 157 -5.10 22.53 -11.78
C GLN A 157 -5.79 21.22 -12.20
N LEU A 158 -6.22 20.40 -11.25
CA LEU A 158 -6.86 19.11 -11.54
C LEU A 158 -8.22 19.29 -12.23
N VAL A 159 -9.03 20.27 -11.80
CA VAL A 159 -10.30 20.61 -12.46
C VAL A 159 -10.07 21.05 -13.90
N GLU A 160 -9.04 21.89 -14.15
CA GLU A 160 -8.68 22.30 -15.51
C GLU A 160 -8.28 21.10 -16.37
N LEU A 161 -7.44 20.19 -15.86
CA LEU A 161 -7.02 18.98 -16.57
C LEU A 161 -8.21 18.06 -16.89
N ILE A 162 -9.11 17.85 -15.93
CA ILE A 162 -10.34 17.06 -16.12
C ILE A 162 -11.20 17.70 -17.23
N SER A 163 -11.32 19.03 -17.27
CA SER A 163 -12.13 19.72 -18.27
C SER A 163 -11.59 19.56 -19.69
N LYS A 164 -10.27 19.39 -19.84
CA LYS A 164 -9.59 19.16 -21.13
C LYS A 164 -9.61 17.70 -21.58
N GLY A 165 -10.05 16.77 -20.71
CA GLY A 165 -10.04 15.34 -20.99
C GLY A 165 -8.64 14.75 -21.12
N GLU A 166 -7.63 15.42 -20.56
CA GLU A 166 -6.24 14.97 -20.60
C GLU A 166 -6.05 13.77 -19.67
N GLN A 167 -5.32 12.76 -20.15
CA GLN A 167 -4.88 11.65 -19.31
C GLN A 167 -3.82 12.17 -18.34
N ILE A 168 -4.16 12.21 -17.05
CA ILE A 168 -3.23 12.61 -16.01
C ILE A 168 -2.36 11.40 -15.71
N GLN A 169 -1.11 11.45 -16.17
CA GLN A 169 -0.11 10.45 -15.82
C GLN A 169 0.27 10.61 -14.34
N SER A 170 0.59 9.50 -13.70
CA SER A 170 1.24 9.44 -12.38
C SER A 170 2.39 10.45 -12.30
N SER A 171 2.59 11.06 -11.13
CA SER A 171 3.72 11.98 -10.93
C SER A 171 5.05 11.29 -11.30
N PRO A 172 5.98 11.94 -12.04
CA PRO A 172 7.30 11.37 -12.31
C PRO A 172 8.05 11.00 -11.01
N ASP A 173 7.81 11.75 -9.94
CA ASP A 173 8.50 11.60 -8.65
C ASP A 173 8.20 10.27 -7.96
N THR A 174 7.01 9.69 -8.16
CA THR A 174 6.62 8.41 -7.54
C THR A 174 7.27 7.20 -8.23
N GLN A 175 7.64 7.32 -9.51
CA GLN A 175 8.28 6.22 -10.26
C GLN A 175 9.76 6.04 -9.92
N GLU A 176 10.40 7.04 -9.30
CA GLU A 176 11.84 7.01 -9.00
C GLU A 176 12.20 6.61 -7.57
N LEU A 177 11.20 6.38 -6.71
CA LEU A 177 11.39 6.12 -5.28
C LEU A 177 12.38 4.95 -5.03
N PRO A 178 13.53 5.21 -4.38
CA PRO A 178 14.59 4.21 -4.19
C PRO A 178 14.13 2.96 -3.44
N TRP A 179 13.34 3.12 -2.39
CA TRP A 179 12.79 2.02 -1.60
C TRP A 179 11.83 1.14 -2.42
N LEU A 180 11.10 1.71 -3.39
CA LEU A 180 10.21 0.97 -4.26
C LEU A 180 10.99 0.07 -5.23
N LYS A 181 12.15 0.54 -5.71
CA LYS A 181 13.07 -0.26 -6.53
C LYS A 181 13.68 -1.42 -5.74
N LEU A 182 14.12 -1.16 -4.51
CA LEU A 182 14.66 -2.20 -3.61
C LEU A 182 13.59 -3.26 -3.30
N SER A 183 12.36 -2.84 -3.04
CA SER A 183 11.22 -3.71 -2.79
C SER A 183 10.97 -4.69 -3.96
N LYS A 184 11.01 -4.21 -5.21
CA LYS A 184 10.86 -5.04 -6.42
C LYS A 184 11.97 -6.09 -6.59
N LYS A 185 13.20 -5.82 -6.13
CA LYS A 185 14.30 -6.82 -6.15
C LYS A 185 13.89 -8.08 -5.39
N TRP A 186 13.32 -7.92 -4.20
CA TRP A 186 12.95 -9.05 -3.34
C TRP A 186 11.77 -9.86 -3.88
N GLN A 187 10.84 -9.20 -4.57
CA GLN A 187 9.72 -9.84 -5.26
C GLN A 187 10.19 -10.82 -6.34
N LEU A 188 11.13 -10.39 -7.20
CA LEU A 188 11.65 -11.24 -8.29
C LEU A 188 12.34 -12.50 -7.74
N ILE A 189 13.08 -12.35 -6.64
CA ILE A 189 13.80 -13.45 -5.99
C ILE A 189 12.82 -14.55 -5.51
N GLN A 190 11.68 -14.21 -4.91
CA GLN A 190 10.71 -15.21 -4.48
C GLN A 190 9.98 -15.88 -5.65
N ASN A 191 9.69 -15.14 -6.72
CA ASN A 191 9.04 -15.70 -7.91
C ASN A 191 9.91 -16.78 -8.58
N ASP A 192 11.23 -16.59 -8.62
CA ASP A 192 12.19 -17.60 -9.12
C ASP A 192 12.29 -18.84 -8.21
N GLN A 193 12.15 -18.65 -6.89
CA GLN A 193 12.10 -19.76 -5.93
C GLN A 193 10.77 -20.54 -5.99
N ALA A 194 9.69 -19.90 -6.44
CA ALA A 194 8.38 -20.54 -6.61
C ALA A 194 8.29 -21.38 -7.91
N THR A 195 8.91 -20.92 -9.00
CA THR A 195 8.91 -21.60 -10.31
C THR A 195 9.81 -22.84 -10.35
N THR A 196 10.77 -22.95 -9.43
CA THR A 196 11.71 -24.07 -9.32
C THR A 196 11.21 -25.23 -8.45
N ARG A 197 10.00 -25.13 -7.86
CA ARG A 197 9.43 -26.18 -7.00
C ARG A 197 8.54 -27.15 -7.77
N THR A 198 8.85 -28.44 -7.68
CA THR A 198 7.89 -29.52 -7.94
C THR A 198 6.85 -29.58 -6.80
N PRO A 199 5.57 -29.83 -7.09
CA PRO A 199 4.54 -29.86 -6.05
C PRO A 199 4.83 -30.99 -5.07
N THR A 200 4.94 -30.66 -3.79
CA THR A 200 5.05 -31.65 -2.72
C THR A 200 3.67 -32.28 -2.51
N PRO A 201 3.52 -33.62 -2.44
CA PRO A 201 2.22 -34.22 -2.22
C PRO A 201 1.63 -33.76 -0.89
N SER A 202 0.39 -33.29 -0.92
CA SER A 202 -0.41 -32.96 0.26
C SER A 202 -0.31 -34.09 1.29
N ARG A 203 0.28 -33.81 2.45
CA ARG A 203 0.16 -34.65 3.65
C ARG A 203 -0.86 -34.01 4.57
N PHE A 204 -2.12 -34.16 4.22
CA PHE A 204 -3.22 -34.08 5.18
C PHE A 204 -4.00 -35.39 5.06
N ASN A 205 -3.81 -36.25 6.07
CA ASN A 205 -4.72 -37.33 6.44
C ASN A 205 -5.48 -36.86 7.67
#